data_AF-W5T9J9-F1
#
_entry.id   AF-W5T9J9-F1
#
_cell.length_a   1.000
_cell.length_b   1.000
_cell.length_c   1.000
_cell.angle_alpha   90.00
_cell.angle_beta   90.00
_cell.angle_gamma   90.00
#
_symmetry.space_group_name_H-M   'P 1'
#
loop_
_entity.id
_entity.type
_entity.pdbx_description
1 polymer ?
#
loop_
_entity_poly.entity_id
_entity_poly.type
_entity_poly.pdbx_seq_one_letter_code
_entity_poly.pdbx_strand_id
1 'polypeptide(L)'
;MLRPSDSDHDALSFDNPPVRVCEDFDRCAWKAAAFRTLVGAGHLAPQSVSPRERAAARGIRLQPPGGEHFPNGHPRIRALPDVLDRLPDPTPDPDTADAKPPWS
;
A
#
# COMPACT_ATOMS: atom_id res chain seq x y z
N MET A 1 -8.16 65.19 22.96
CA MET A 1 -7.81 64.22 21.90
C MET A 1 -7.30 62.97 22.58
N LEU A 2 -8.12 61.92 22.71
CA LEU A 2 -7.74 60.62 23.27
C LEU A 2 -7.88 59.59 22.15
N ARG A 3 -6.79 58.93 21.78
CA ARG A 3 -6.81 57.81 20.82
C ARG A 3 -7.30 56.55 21.56
N PRO A 4 -8.22 55.76 20.98
CA PRO A 4 -8.59 54.47 21.57
C PRO A 4 -7.40 53.52 21.51
N SER A 5 -7.15 52.82 22.62
CA SER A 5 -6.24 51.67 22.70
C SER A 5 -6.72 50.59 21.74
N ASP A 6 -5.87 50.21 20.79
CA ASP A 6 -6.03 48.99 20.01
C ASP A 6 -5.92 47.81 20.99
N SER A 7 -7.07 47.21 21.28
CA SER A 7 -7.16 45.90 21.89
C SER A 7 -6.59 44.90 20.89
N ASP A 8 -5.32 44.53 21.10
CA ASP A 8 -4.67 43.49 20.32
C ASP A 8 -5.53 42.22 20.34
N HIS A 9 -5.88 41.81 19.14
CA HIS A 9 -6.74 40.68 18.86
C HIS A 9 -6.17 39.41 19.49
N ASP A 10 -7.03 38.73 20.24
CA ASP A 10 -7.01 37.29 20.45
C ASP A 10 -6.91 36.60 19.09
N ALA A 11 -5.69 36.46 18.59
CA ALA A 11 -5.37 35.47 17.58
C ALA A 11 -5.41 34.13 18.32
N LEU A 12 -6.62 33.57 18.38
CA LEU A 12 -6.84 32.15 18.60
C LEU A 12 -5.91 31.41 17.64
N SER A 13 -4.73 31.07 18.14
CA SER A 13 -3.85 30.06 17.58
C SER A 13 -4.70 28.81 17.53
N PHE A 14 -5.38 28.61 16.41
CA PHE A 14 -6.01 27.35 16.11
C PHE A 14 -4.84 26.42 15.90
N ASP A 15 -4.40 25.80 17.01
CA ASP A 15 -3.38 24.78 17.05
C ASP A 15 -3.62 23.89 15.85
N ASN A 16 -2.72 23.97 14.86
CA ASN A 16 -2.82 23.19 13.64
C ASN A 16 -2.80 21.74 14.12
N PRO A 17 -3.95 21.04 14.13
CA PRO A 17 -4.00 19.72 14.71
C PRO A 17 -3.01 18.87 13.93
N PRO A 18 -2.20 18.02 14.59
CA PRO A 18 -1.16 17.27 13.91
C PRO A 18 -1.82 16.52 12.76
N VAL A 19 -1.53 16.97 11.54
CA VAL A 19 -1.99 16.29 10.32
C VAL A 19 -1.44 14.89 10.47
N ARG A 20 -2.33 13.90 10.63
CA ARG A 20 -1.93 12.51 10.67
C ARG A 20 -1.47 12.16 9.25
N VAL A 21 -0.19 12.37 8.99
CA VAL A 21 0.43 12.02 7.72
C VAL A 21 0.51 10.51 7.70
N CYS A 22 -0.40 9.90 6.96
CA CYS A 22 -0.29 8.48 6.63
C CYS A 22 0.81 8.34 5.59
N GLU A 23 2.04 8.08 6.07
CA GLU A 23 3.24 7.88 5.23
C GLU A 23 3.08 6.71 4.26
N ASP A 24 2.34 5.67 4.69
CA ASP A 24 2.02 4.50 3.88
C ASP A 24 0.51 4.44 3.63
N PHE A 25 0.12 4.33 2.35
CA PHE A 25 -1.28 4.22 1.94
C PHE A 25 -1.89 2.89 2.40
N ASP A 26 -1.11 1.80 2.36
CA ASP A 26 -1.59 0.44 2.63
C ASP A 26 -1.74 0.17 4.14
N ARG A 27 -0.99 0.89 4.98
CA ARG A 27 -1.05 0.75 6.45
C ARG A 27 -2.00 1.72 7.14
N CYS A 28 -2.54 2.68 6.40
CA CYS A 28 -3.43 3.69 6.98
C CYS A 28 -4.89 3.24 6.94
N ALA A 29 -5.40 2.79 8.09
CA ALA A 29 -6.78 2.33 8.24
C ALA A 29 -7.82 3.34 7.71
N TRP A 30 -7.56 4.64 7.89
CA TRP A 30 -8.46 5.71 7.44
C TRP A 30 -8.49 5.86 5.91
N LYS A 31 -7.33 5.77 5.24
CA LYS A 31 -7.25 5.78 3.78
C LYS A 31 -7.95 4.55 3.19
N ALA A 32 -7.74 3.38 3.79
CA ALA A 32 -8.39 2.15 3.38
C ALA A 32 -9.92 2.22 3.54
N ALA A 33 -10.41 2.73 4.68
CA ALA A 33 -11.85 2.92 4.91
C ALA A 33 -12.47 3.90 3.89
N ALA A 34 -11.84 5.06 3.69
CA ALA A 34 -12.30 6.05 2.72
C ALA A 34 -12.29 5.52 1.28
N PHE A 35 -11.27 4.75 0.89
CA PHE A 35 -11.24 4.12 -0.43
C PHE A 35 -12.43 3.17 -0.63
N ARG A 36 -12.70 2.30 0.34
CA ARG A 36 -13.81 1.34 0.26
C ARG A 36 -15.18 2.02 0.20
N THR A 37 -15.39 3.09 0.97
CA THR A 37 -16.66 3.83 0.94
C THR A 37 -16.87 4.54 -0.39
N LEU A 38 -15.84 5.18 -0.95
CA LEU A 38 -15.91 5.86 -2.24
C LEU A 38 -16.15 4.89 -3.41
N VAL A 39 -15.53 3.70 -3.36
CA VAL A 39 -15.80 2.64 -4.34
C VAL A 39 -17.22 2.12 -4.20
N GLY A 40 -17.67 1.83 -2.98
CA GLY A 40 -19.04 1.36 -2.72
C GLY A 40 -20.12 2.37 -3.12
N ALA A 41 -19.84 3.67 -3.01
CA ALA A 41 -20.72 4.75 -3.45
C ALA A 41 -20.62 5.05 -4.96
N GLY A 42 -19.73 4.38 -5.71
CA GLY A 42 -19.56 4.60 -7.15
C GLY A 42 -18.85 5.91 -7.52
N HIS A 43 -18.29 6.63 -6.55
CA HIS A 43 -17.52 7.85 -6.78
C HIS A 43 -16.10 7.58 -7.28
N LEU A 44 -15.60 6.36 -7.07
CA LEU A 44 -14.28 5.94 -7.48
C LEU A 44 -14.34 4.56 -8.13
N ALA A 45 -13.70 4.42 -9.30
CA ALA A 45 -13.46 3.12 -9.90
C ALA A 45 -12.19 2.48 -9.30
N PRO A 46 -12.24 1.20 -8.88
CA PRO A 46 -11.03 0.46 -8.54
C PRO A 46 -10.04 0.48 -9.70
N GLN A 47 -8.76 0.63 -9.37
CA GLN A 47 -7.70 0.62 -10.37
C GLN A 47 -7.53 -0.80 -10.91
N SER A 48 -7.57 -0.97 -12.23
CA SER A 48 -7.40 -2.29 -12.89
C SER A 48 -5.94 -2.73 -13.01
N VAL A 49 -5.02 -1.78 -12.90
CA VAL A 49 -3.57 -1.99 -12.98
C VAL A 49 -2.93 -1.78 -11.63
N SER A 50 -1.99 -2.66 -11.30
CA SER A 50 -1.26 -2.60 -10.03
C SER A 50 -0.44 -1.32 -9.90
N PRO A 51 -0.16 -0.84 -8.68
CA PRO A 51 0.73 0.30 -8.46
C PRO A 51 2.08 0.15 -9.16
N ARG A 52 2.62 -1.08 -9.21
CA ARG A 52 3.89 -1.40 -9.87
C ARG A 52 3.80 -1.27 -11.39
N GLU A 53 2.76 -1.78 -12.02
CA GLU A 53 2.56 -1.63 -13.47
C GLU A 53 2.39 -0.16 -13.86
N ARG A 54 1.60 0.61 -13.10
CA ARG A 54 1.47 2.06 -13.35
C ARG A 54 2.80 2.80 -13.19
N ALA A 55 3.60 2.43 -12.19
CA ALA A 55 4.92 3.00 -11.99
C ALA A 55 5.83 2.69 -13.19
N ALA A 56 5.85 1.43 -13.64
CA ALA A 56 6.61 1.01 -14.82
C ALA A 56 6.17 1.76 -16.09
N ALA A 57 4.85 1.87 -16.33
CA ALA A 57 4.29 2.64 -17.46
C ALA A 57 4.69 4.13 -17.42
N ARG A 58 4.98 4.66 -16.22
CA ARG A 58 5.44 6.04 -16.01
C ARG A 58 6.97 6.16 -15.92
N GLY A 59 7.72 5.07 -16.10
CA GLY A 59 9.18 5.05 -15.93
C GLY A 59 9.65 5.29 -14.48
N ILE A 60 8.75 5.19 -13.50
CA ILE A 60 9.05 5.36 -12.08
C ILE A 60 9.64 4.04 -11.57
N ARG A 61 10.92 4.07 -11.17
CA ARG A 61 11.54 2.94 -10.47
C ARG A 61 11.00 2.88 -9.05
N LEU A 62 10.22 1.85 -8.76
CA LEU A 62 9.92 1.52 -7.37
C LEU A 62 11.20 1.03 -6.71
N GLN A 63 11.53 1.60 -5.56
CA GLN A 63 12.51 0.98 -4.71
C GLN A 63 11.98 -0.41 -4.31
N PRO A 64 12.83 -1.45 -4.27
CA PRO A 64 12.48 -2.68 -3.58
C PRO A 64 11.95 -2.29 -2.19
N PRO A 65 10.87 -2.91 -1.69
CA PRO A 65 10.36 -2.61 -0.36
C PRO A 65 11.54 -2.67 0.61
N GLY A 66 11.91 -1.51 1.15
CA GLY A 66 13.11 -1.36 1.94
C GLY A 66 13.00 -2.19 3.20
N GLY A 67 13.81 -3.25 3.26
CA GLY A 67 14.30 -3.85 4.49
C GLY A 67 13.25 -4.22 5.52
N GLU A 68 12.62 -5.38 5.34
CA GLU A 68 12.87 -6.34 6.42
C GLU A 68 14.37 -6.61 6.36
N HIS A 69 15.12 -5.89 7.20
CA HIS A 69 16.34 -6.47 7.74
C HIS A 69 15.86 -7.80 8.30
N PHE A 70 16.00 -8.89 7.56
CA PHE A 70 15.97 -10.19 8.17
C PHE A 70 17.05 -10.07 9.25
N PRO A 71 16.71 -10.06 10.55
CA PRO A 71 17.71 -9.86 11.60
C PRO A 71 18.79 -10.96 11.54
N ASN A 72 18.55 -12.01 10.76
CA ASN A 72 19.42 -13.16 10.53
C ASN A 72 19.88 -13.32 9.07
N GLY A 73 19.95 -12.24 8.30
CA GLY A 73 20.43 -12.25 6.92
C GLY A 73 19.44 -12.87 5.94
N HIS A 74 19.61 -12.55 4.66
CA HIS A 74 18.88 -13.19 3.56
C HIS A 74 18.84 -14.70 3.79
N PRO A 75 17.68 -15.39 3.59
CA PRO A 75 17.71 -16.84 3.48
C PRO A 75 18.76 -17.14 2.43
N ARG A 76 19.86 -17.80 2.85
CA ARG A 76 20.96 -18.12 1.94
C ARG A 76 20.30 -18.76 0.73
N ILE A 77 20.70 -18.39 -0.48
CA ILE A 77 20.11 -18.92 -1.72
C ILE A 77 20.07 -20.46 -1.72
N ARG A 78 20.90 -21.13 -0.90
CA ARG A 78 20.85 -22.58 -0.62
C ARG A 78 19.58 -23.09 0.10
N ALA A 79 18.93 -22.28 0.92
CA ALA A 79 17.69 -22.64 1.61
C ALA A 79 16.47 -22.66 0.70
N LEU A 80 16.50 -21.95 -0.43
CA LEU A 80 15.39 -21.95 -1.39
C LEU A 80 15.25 -23.32 -2.09
N PRO A 81 16.31 -23.93 -2.65
CA PRO A 81 16.28 -25.32 -3.10
C PRO A 81 15.78 -26.28 -2.02
N ASP A 82 16.28 -26.18 -0.78
CA ASP A 82 15.85 -27.06 0.32
C ASP A 82 14.36 -26.92 0.66
N VAL A 83 13.78 -25.73 0.49
CA VAL A 83 12.34 -25.49 0.71
C VAL A 83 11.53 -26.02 -0.47
N LEU A 84 12.01 -25.85 -1.70
CA LEU A 84 11.36 -26.37 -2.91
C LEU A 84 11.36 -27.90 -2.93
N ASP A 85 12.46 -28.54 -2.52
CA ASP A 85 12.58 -30.00 -2.41
C ASP A 85 11.68 -30.60 -1.32
N ARG A 86 11.27 -29.80 -0.34
CA ARG A 86 10.34 -30.21 0.74
C ARG A 86 8.88 -29.91 0.43
N LEU A 87 8.61 -29.18 -0.65
CA LEU A 87 7.24 -28.91 -1.05
C LEU A 87 6.65 -30.20 -1.62
N PRO A 88 5.48 -30.66 -1.15
CA PRO A 88 4.85 -31.84 -1.74
C PRO A 88 4.59 -31.57 -3.22
N ASP A 89 4.82 -32.58 -4.06
CA ASP A 89 4.50 -32.49 -5.47
C ASP A 89 3.04 -32.01 -5.60
N PRO A 90 2.79 -30.95 -6.39
CA PRO A 90 1.43 -30.53 -6.65
C PRO A 90 0.78 -31.66 -7.45
N THR A 91 0.01 -32.50 -6.77
CA THR A 91 -0.80 -33.51 -7.45
C THR A 91 -1.77 -32.74 -8.34
N PRO A 92 -1.74 -32.94 -9.66
CA PRO A 92 -2.73 -32.34 -10.52
C PRO A 92 -4.09 -32.84 -10.05
N ASP A 93 -4.97 -31.89 -9.69
CA ASP A 93 -6.36 -32.21 -9.41
C ASP A 93 -6.95 -32.81 -10.71
N PRO A 94 -7.44 -34.06 -10.70
CA PRO A 94 -7.95 -34.71 -11.91
C PRO A 94 -9.08 -33.90 -12.57
N ASP A 95 -9.74 -33.02 -11.81
CA ASP A 95 -10.81 -32.15 -12.31
C ASP A 95 -10.28 -30.92 -13.08
N THR A 96 -8.96 -30.67 -13.07
CA THR A 96 -8.30 -29.55 -13.77
C THR A 96 -7.43 -29.96 -14.96
N ALA A 97 -7.20 -31.26 -15.18
CA ALA A 97 -6.33 -31.74 -16.26
C ALA A 97 -6.84 -31.37 -17.67
N ASP A 98 -8.16 -31.22 -17.83
CA ASP A 98 -8.80 -30.80 -19.08
C ASP A 98 -9.21 -29.32 -19.10
N ALA A 99 -8.97 -28.58 -18.01
CA ALA A 99 -9.30 -27.18 -17.94
C ALA A 99 -8.25 -26.36 -18.71
N LYS A 100 -8.65 -25.82 -19.88
CA LYS A 100 -7.85 -24.82 -20.60
C LYS A 100 -7.44 -23.72 -19.61
N PRO A 101 -6.13 -23.42 -19.47
CA PRO A 101 -5.69 -22.38 -18.56
C PRO A 101 -6.36 -21.06 -18.94
N PRO A 102 -6.83 -20.26 -17.96
CA PRO A 102 -7.53 -18.99 -18.23
C PRO A 102 -6.66 -17.91 -18.89
N TRP A 103 -5.39 -18.22 -19.13
CA TRP A 103 -4.42 -17.34 -19.79
C TRP A 103 -4.05 -17.79 -21.21
N SER A 104 -4.64 -18.87 -21.73
CA SER A 104 -4.45 -19.37 -23.10
C SER A 104 -5.48 -18.87 -24.10
#